data_AF-A0A1I2HSG1-F1
#
_entry.id   AF-A0A1I2HSG1-F1
#
_cell.length_a   1.000
_cell.length_b   1.000
_cell.length_c   1.000
_cell.angle_alpha   90.00
_cell.angle_beta   90.00
_cell.angle_gamma   90.00
#
_symmetry.space_group_name_H-M   'P 1'
#
loop_
_entity.id
_entity.type
_entity.pdbx_description
1 polymer ?
#
loop_
_entity_poly.entity_id
_entity_poly.type
_entity_poly.pdbx_seq_one_letter_code
_entity_poly.pdbx_strand_id
1 'polypeptide(L)'
;MKKQERRHFTPEQKSKILREHHLDKVPVSDLCEKYKLQPSVFYGWQRALFERAPQVFVESRTTPAETVKRELGEKVEHLEAKLVKK
;
A
#
# COMPACT_ATOMS: atom_id res chain seq x y z
N MET A 1 -22.53 -23.22 16.75
CA MET A 1 -21.46 -22.20 16.87
C MET A 1 -21.85 -20.98 16.06
N LYS A 2 -22.10 -19.82 16.69
CA LYS A 2 -22.50 -18.60 15.97
C LYS A 2 -21.34 -18.15 15.08
N LYS A 3 -21.55 -18.16 13.76
CA LYS A 3 -20.61 -17.65 12.76
C LYS A 3 -20.45 -16.15 13.03
N GLN A 4 -19.41 -15.75 13.75
CA GLN A 4 -19.10 -14.35 13.95
C GLN A 4 -18.91 -13.75 12.55
N GLU A 5 -19.81 -12.86 12.14
CA GLU A 5 -19.64 -12.07 10.93
C GLU A 5 -18.30 -11.36 11.06
N ARG A 6 -17.34 -11.81 10.25
CA ARG A 6 -16.01 -11.24 10.24
C ARG A 6 -16.18 -9.81 9.75
N ARG A 7 -15.99 -8.86 10.66
CA ARG A 7 -16.06 -7.44 10.32
C ARG A 7 -14.97 -7.16 9.28
N HIS A 8 -15.39 -6.87 8.06
CA HIS A 8 -14.46 -6.55 6.98
C HIS A 8 -14.07 -5.08 7.10
N PHE A 9 -12.80 -4.83 7.43
CA PHE A 9 -12.22 -3.49 7.37
C PHE A 9 -11.67 -3.27 5.96
N THR A 10 -12.06 -2.16 5.34
CA THR A 10 -11.47 -1.75 4.06
C THR A 10 -10.02 -1.32 4.25
N PRO A 11 -9.18 -1.33 3.20
CA PRO A 11 -7.80 -0.84 3.27
C PRO A 11 -7.69 0.60 3.84
N GLU A 12 -8.63 1.48 3.50
CA GLU A 12 -8.69 2.87 3.95
C GLU A 12 -9.00 2.94 5.45
N GLN A 13 -9.91 2.09 5.95
CA GLN A 13 -10.21 2.01 7.37
C GLN A 13 -9.01 1.50 8.18
N LYS A 14 -8.32 0.46 7.68
CA LYS A 14 -7.11 -0.08 8.34
C LYS A 14 -6.03 1.00 8.47
N SER A 15 -5.77 1.73 7.39
CA SER A 15 -4.76 2.80 7.39
C SER A 15 -5.16 3.98 8.30
N LYS A 16 -6.44 4.36 8.33
CA LYS A 16 -6.94 5.39 9.27
C LYS A 16 -6.72 5.00 10.73
N ILE A 17 -7.03 3.76 11.10
CA ILE A 17 -6.88 3.27 12.48
C ILE A 17 -5.39 3.24 12.88
N LEU A 18 -4.50 2.78 11.99
CA LEU A 18 -3.05 2.82 12.23
C LEU A 18 -2.53 4.27 12.36
N ARG A 19 -3.09 5.21 11.58
CA ARG A 19 -2.73 6.63 11.63
C ARG A 19 -3.11 7.27 12.97
N GLU A 20 -4.29 6.99 13.51
CA GLU A 20 -4.74 7.50 14.83
C GLU A 20 -3.74 7.09 15.94
N HIS A 21 -3.20 5.87 15.91
CA HIS A 21 -2.20 5.46 16.89
C HIS A 21 -0.85 6.19 16.68
N HIS A 22 -0.36 6.24 15.44
CA HIS A 22 1.01 6.66 15.16
C HIS A 22 1.19 8.18 15.10
N LEU A 23 0.19 8.91 14.61
CA LEU A 23 0.21 10.38 14.52
C LEU A 23 -0.43 11.02 15.74
N ASP A 24 -1.65 10.62 16.09
CA ASP A 24 -2.41 11.25 17.17
C ASP A 24 -2.07 10.67 18.56
N LYS A 25 -1.15 9.70 18.61
CA LYS A 25 -0.64 9.04 19.83
C LYS A 25 -1.74 8.39 20.68
N VAL A 26 -2.88 8.05 20.07
CA VAL A 26 -3.97 7.35 20.77
C VAL A 26 -3.49 5.94 21.17
N PRO A 27 -3.69 5.50 22.42
CA PRO A 27 -3.32 4.15 22.85
C PRO A 27 -4.00 3.05 22.02
N VAL A 28 -3.28 1.94 21.80
CA VAL A 28 -3.83 0.78 21.07
C VAL A 28 -5.05 0.20 21.77
N SER A 29 -5.08 0.22 23.09
CA SER A 29 -6.22 -0.25 23.90
C SER A 29 -7.50 0.51 23.55
N ASP A 30 -7.46 1.84 23.52
CA ASP A 30 -8.62 2.68 23.22
C ASP A 30 -9.10 2.47 21.78
N LEU A 31 -8.18 2.31 20.83
CA LEU A 31 -8.51 1.99 19.44
C LEU A 31 -9.14 0.61 19.30
N CYS A 32 -8.61 -0.39 20.00
CA CYS A 32 -9.16 -1.74 20.00
C CYS A 32 -10.57 -1.77 20.58
N GLU A 33 -10.84 -1.01 21.65
CA GLU A 33 -12.17 -0.89 22.22
C GLU A 33 -13.15 -0.14 21.30
N LYS A 34 -12.73 1.02 20.77
CA LYS A 34 -13.53 1.88 19.87
C LYS A 34 -13.93 1.16 18.59
N TYR A 35 -12.99 0.47 17.96
CA TYR A 35 -13.22 -0.22 16.69
C TYR A 35 -13.62 -1.70 16.85
N LYS A 36 -13.74 -2.19 18.10
CA LYS A 36 -13.97 -3.61 18.43
C LYS A 36 -12.99 -4.53 17.70
N LEU A 37 -11.72 -4.14 17.73
CA LEU A 37 -10.61 -4.81 17.07
C LEU A 37 -9.80 -5.61 18.09
N GLN A 38 -9.35 -6.80 17.72
CA GLN A 38 -8.39 -7.55 18.55
C GLN A 38 -6.99 -6.93 18.40
N PRO A 39 -6.23 -6.76 19.50
CA PRO A 39 -4.86 -6.22 19.44
C PRO A 39 -3.95 -6.97 18.48
N SER A 40 -4.05 -8.30 18.42
CA SER A 40 -3.26 -9.13 17.49
C SER A 40 -3.48 -8.77 16.02
N VAL A 41 -4.71 -8.38 15.65
CA VAL A 41 -5.06 -7.95 14.29
C VAL A 41 -4.46 -6.58 14.00
N PHE A 42 -4.53 -5.65 14.96
CA PHE A 42 -3.91 -4.33 14.85
C PHE A 42 -2.39 -4.44 14.58
N TYR A 43 -1.68 -5.22 15.40
CA TYR A 43 -0.24 -5.42 15.21
C TYR A 43 0.09 -6.16 13.90
N GLY A 44 -0.78 -7.08 13.46
CA GLY A 44 -0.65 -7.71 12.14
C GLY A 44 -0.71 -6.70 10.99
N TRP A 45 -1.65 -5.75 11.05
CA TRP A 45 -1.73 -4.68 10.06
C TRP A 45 -0.55 -3.71 10.14
N GLN A 46 -0.14 -3.35 11.36
CA GLN A 46 1.01 -2.47 11.58
C GLN A 46 2.27 -3.05 10.94
N ARG A 47 2.55 -4.34 11.16
CA ARG A 47 3.69 -5.04 10.54
C ARG A 47 3.56 -5.03 9.01
N ALA A 48 2.40 -5.41 8.49
CA ALA A 48 2.17 -5.48 7.04
C ALA A 48 2.31 -4.12 6.33
N LEU A 49 1.94 -3.02 7.00
CA LEU A 49 2.11 -1.65 6.51
C LEU A 49 3.60 -1.28 6.43
N PHE A 50 4.34 -1.47 7.53
CA PHE A 50 5.75 -1.09 7.58
C PHE A 50 6.65 -1.97 6.72
N GLU A 51 6.30 -3.24 6.51
CA GLU A 51 7.01 -4.12 5.59
C GLU A 51 6.88 -3.67 4.12
N ARG A 52 5.73 -3.08 3.75
CA ARG A 52 5.49 -2.52 2.42
C ARG A 52 5.94 -1.06 2.29
N ALA A 53 6.16 -0.36 3.41
CA ALA A 53 6.54 1.06 3.41
C ALA A 53 7.79 1.36 2.56
N PRO A 54 8.88 0.55 2.57
CA PRO A 54 10.04 0.80 1.71
C PRO A 54 9.70 0.91 0.22
N GLN A 55 8.73 0.13 -0.27
CA GLN A 55 8.35 0.11 -1.69
C GLN A 55 7.75 1.45 -2.12
N VAL A 56 6.96 2.08 -1.24
CA VAL A 56 6.38 3.42 -1.46
C VAL A 56 7.46 4.48 -1.67
N PHE A 57 8.60 4.34 -1.00
CA PHE A 57 9.71 5.29 -1.13
C PHE A 57 10.63 4.97 -2.32
N VAL A 58 10.58 3.76 -2.88
CA VAL A 58 11.35 3.39 -4.09
C VAL A 58 10.70 4.00 -5.33
N GLU A 59 9.37 4.01 -5.43
CA GLU A 59 8.64 4.59 -6.58
C GLU A 59 8.85 6.09 -6.74
N SER A 60 9.18 6.80 -5.65
CA SER A 60 9.52 8.23 -5.69
C SER A 60 10.84 8.55 -6.38
N ARG A 61 11.63 7.54 -6.81
CA ARG A 61 12.88 7.74 -7.56
C ARG A 61 12.76 7.60 -9.06
N THR A 62 11.58 7.36 -9.63
CA THR A 62 11.40 7.62 -11.06
C THR A 62 11.39 9.12 -11.27
N THR A 63 12.59 9.66 -11.48
CA THR A 63 12.72 11.01 -12.03
C THR A 63 11.91 11.07 -13.33
N PRO A 64 11.35 12.23 -13.71
CA PRO A 64 10.66 12.37 -15.00
C PRO A 64 11.51 11.87 -16.18
N ALA A 65 12.83 11.94 -16.05
CA ALA A 65 13.79 11.41 -17.02
C ALA A 65 13.72 9.88 -17.18
N GLU A 66 13.52 9.10 -16.11
CA GLU A 66 13.38 7.64 -16.21
C GLU A 66 12.04 7.21 -16.82
N THR A 67 10.97 7.92 -16.51
CA THR A 67 9.66 7.67 -17.14
C THR A 67 9.72 7.94 -18.65
N VAL A 68 10.30 9.08 -19.05
CA VAL A 68 10.52 9.41 -20.47
C VAL A 68 11.42 8.38 -21.16
N LYS A 69 12.47 7.89 -20.47
CA LYS A 69 13.38 6.88 -21.03
C LYS A 69 12.69 5.54 -21.27
N ARG A 70 11.78 5.13 -20.37
CA ARG A 70 10.97 3.92 -20.53
C ARG A 70 9.98 4.04 -21.68
N GLU A 71 9.24 5.15 -21.75
CA GLU A 71 8.30 5.41 -22.85
C GLU A 71 9.00 5.53 -24.22
N LEU A 72 10.23 6.07 -24.24
CA LEU A 72 11.02 6.16 -25.46
C LEU A 72 11.52 4.77 -25.89
N GLY A 73 11.93 3.92 -24.95
CA GLY A 73 12.33 2.54 -25.22
C GLY A 73 11.20 1.72 -25.86
N GLU A 74 9.99 1.78 -25.31
CA GLU A 74 8.82 1.09 -25.86
C GLU A 74 8.46 1.59 -27.27
N LYS A 75 8.62 2.89 -27.54
CA LYS A 75 8.40 3.46 -28.89
C LYS A 75 9.45 2.99 -29.88
N VAL A 76 10.73 2.93 -29.48
CA VAL A 76 11.82 2.47 -30.35
C VAL A 76 11.59 1.00 -30.73
N GLU A 77 11.30 0.12 -29.78
CA GLU A 77 11.03 -1.30 -30.09
C GLU A 77 9.84 -1.46 -31.04
N HIS A 78 8.76 -0.70 -30.85
CA HIS A 78 7.60 -0.73 -31.75
C HIS A 78 7.93 -0.24 -33.17
N LEU A 79 8.80 0.77 -33.29
CA LEU A 79 9.24 1.29 -34.58
C LEU A 79 10.23 0.33 -35.27
N GLU A 80 11.15 -0.27 -34.52
CA GLU A 80 12.07 -1.29 -35.03
C GLU A 80 11.31 -2.52 -35.52
N ALA A 81 10.31 -2.99 -34.78
CA ALA A 81 9.44 -4.10 -35.22
C ALA A 81 8.66 -3.79 -36.50
N LYS A 82 8.34 -2.52 -36.77
CA LYS A 82 7.71 -2.07 -38.02
C LYS A 82 8.70 -1.95 -39.18
N LEU A 83 9.96 -1.62 -38.90
CA LEU A 83 11.00 -1.52 -39.91
C LEU A 83 11.49 -2.89 -40.38
N VAL A 84 11.57 -3.88 -39.48
CA VAL A 84 11.98 -5.27 -39.80
C VAL A 84 10.90 -6.03 -40.61
N LYS A 85 9.65 -5.57 -40.59
CA LYS A 85 8.52 -6.16 -41.34
C LYS A 85 8.35 -5.59 -42.76
N LYS A 86 9.35 -4.91 -43.31
CA LYS A 86 9.31 -4.30 -44.65
C LYS A 86 10.46 -4.82 -45.50
#